data_AF-A0A965IWR1-F1
#
_entry.id   AF-A0A965IWR1-F1
#
_cell.length_a   1.000
_cell.length_b   1.000
_cell.length_c   1.000
_cell.angle_alpha   90.00
_cell.angle_beta   90.00
_cell.angle_gamma   90.00
#
_symmetry.space_group_name_H-M   'P 1'
#
loop_
_entity.id
_entity.type
_entity.pdbx_description
1 polymer ?
#
loop_
_entity_poly.entity_id
_entity_poly.type
_entity_poly.pdbx_seq_one_letter_code
_entity_poly.pdbx_strand_id
1 'polypeptide(L)'
;MVLALLGVPSARGHAATGTVIDEGFLPTKTQGVLGLQAVRLRDTVDYTETVSVLRAKPSSSSGAWKSCSTITAGACTTAQRIDFSAILPPCAGASSLDCIVAFGTVDAQGNKVPATYVRAFPTAGLNDYPANSSLGLPVGGPGGLWTVASSSGAPVSLHYVRAVVAGTTTPGKKVTFTNFAANVSPVEMATMPCGDDNWTRTSGCSPGDLVDTTGEHHGGDTSGWAGFSDDYGHRHGLDCVMSGNYVPAAQTAECAKRKAMSRDVKYYVTVRMTQAVSGWMHGRMDEPGISLADVAGVTGAVELTVSAKAVSVPVVQVEKKFSELPANLQNAYRYNGGWPRSAGSQYPPADWGMADVDAKDTLKRNRESIPPSY
;
A
#
# COMPACT_ATOMS: atom_id res chain seq x y z
N MET A 1 -17.65 -5.97 -32.35
CA MET A 1 -16.47 -6.64 -32.95
C MET A 1 -15.47 -6.84 -31.82
N VAL A 2 -15.43 -8.04 -31.26
CA VAL A 2 -14.59 -8.38 -30.10
C VAL A 2 -13.19 -8.70 -30.63
N LEU A 3 -12.21 -7.88 -30.26
CA LEU A 3 -10.80 -8.15 -30.52
C LEU A 3 -10.14 -8.49 -29.19
N ALA A 4 -10.16 -9.77 -28.83
CA ALA A 4 -9.36 -10.29 -27.73
C ALA A 4 -7.93 -10.51 -28.24
N LEU A 5 -7.04 -9.55 -27.99
CA LEU A 5 -5.60 -9.76 -28.17
C LEU A 5 -5.07 -10.54 -26.97
N LEU A 6 -4.93 -11.86 -27.13
CA LEU A 6 -4.09 -12.71 -26.28
C LEU A 6 -2.63 -12.40 -26.59
N GLY A 7 -2.08 -11.38 -25.94
CA GLY A 7 -0.65 -11.15 -25.91
C GLY A 7 -0.01 -12.08 -24.88
N VAL A 8 0.57 -13.20 -25.33
CA VAL A 8 1.55 -13.94 -24.52
C VAL A 8 2.85 -13.13 -24.59
N PRO A 9 3.37 -12.56 -23.49
CA PRO A 9 4.73 -12.05 -23.51
C PRO A 9 5.66 -13.26 -23.61
N SER A 10 6.11 -13.56 -24.84
CA SER A 10 7.25 -14.43 -25.05
C SER A 10 8.50 -13.70 -24.57
N ALA A 11 8.83 -13.86 -23.29
CA ALA A 11 10.13 -13.45 -22.75
C ALA A 11 11.20 -14.39 -23.30
N ARG A 12 11.77 -14.05 -24.47
CA ARG A 12 13.12 -14.52 -24.82
C ARG A 12 14.13 -13.68 -24.03
N GLY A 13 14.32 -14.05 -22.77
CA GLY A 13 15.38 -13.54 -21.91
C GLY A 13 16.00 -14.71 -21.18
N HIS A 14 17.33 -14.85 -21.26
CA HIS A 14 18.09 -15.82 -20.46
C HIS A 14 17.99 -15.42 -18.98
N ALA A 15 16.91 -15.81 -18.29
CA ALA A 15 16.79 -15.70 -16.85
C ALA A 15 17.36 -16.97 -16.22
N ALA A 16 18.58 -16.89 -15.69
CA ALA A 16 19.16 -17.94 -14.88
C ALA A 16 18.31 -18.13 -13.61
N THR A 17 17.61 -19.26 -13.50
CA THR A 17 17.08 -19.86 -12.25
C THR A 17 16.47 -18.86 -11.24
N GLY A 18 15.57 -17.99 -11.68
CA GLY A 18 14.76 -17.17 -10.76
C GLY A 18 13.56 -17.98 -10.27
N THR A 19 13.22 -17.87 -8.98
CA THR A 19 11.93 -18.34 -8.49
C THR A 19 10.87 -17.39 -9.03
N VAL A 20 9.89 -17.89 -9.78
CA VAL A 20 8.68 -17.13 -10.09
C VAL A 20 7.80 -17.18 -8.85
N ILE A 21 7.47 -16.02 -8.30
CA ILE A 21 6.75 -15.90 -7.03
C ILE A 21 5.42 -15.23 -7.35
N ASP A 22 4.36 -15.82 -6.82
CA ASP A 22 3.00 -15.44 -7.18
C ASP A 22 2.46 -14.31 -6.28
N GLU A 23 1.50 -13.57 -6.84
CA GLU A 23 0.60 -12.65 -6.14
C GLU A 23 1.24 -11.44 -5.45
N GLY A 24 2.31 -10.89 -6.03
CA GLY A 24 2.95 -9.71 -5.46
C GLY A 24 3.73 -9.99 -4.17
N PHE A 25 3.73 -11.22 -3.66
CA PHE A 25 4.51 -11.59 -2.48
C PHE A 25 5.98 -11.75 -2.86
N LEU A 26 6.85 -11.28 -1.98
CA LEU A 26 8.29 -11.49 -2.12
C LEU A 26 8.85 -12.23 -0.91
N PRO A 27 9.70 -13.25 -1.14
CA PRO A 27 10.29 -14.04 -0.09
C PRO A 27 11.19 -13.15 0.73
N THR A 28 11.37 -13.53 1.99
CA THR A 28 12.30 -12.84 2.86
C THR A 28 13.70 -12.89 2.24
N LYS A 29 14.27 -11.71 2.13
CA LYS A 29 15.61 -11.42 1.61
C LYS A 29 16.71 -12.11 2.45
N THR A 30 17.82 -12.56 1.85
CA THR A 30 18.90 -13.30 2.56
C THR A 30 19.72 -12.43 3.51
N GLN A 31 19.49 -12.56 4.81
CA GLN A 31 20.14 -11.75 5.85
C GLN A 31 21.57 -12.21 6.18
N GLY A 32 22.43 -11.26 6.60
CA GLY A 32 23.76 -11.55 7.14
C GLY A 32 24.83 -11.99 6.12
N VAL A 33 24.56 -11.87 4.81
CA VAL A 33 25.50 -12.22 3.74
C VAL A 33 25.86 -10.97 2.94
N LEU A 34 27.17 -10.72 2.76
CA LEU A 34 27.68 -9.61 1.95
C LEU A 34 27.92 -10.00 0.49
N GLY A 35 27.91 -9.00 -0.38
CA GLY A 35 28.18 -9.14 -1.81
C GLY A 35 26.98 -9.59 -2.63
N LEU A 36 25.76 -9.52 -2.09
CA LEU A 36 24.55 -9.90 -2.81
C LEU A 36 24.16 -8.85 -3.86
N GLN A 37 23.82 -9.33 -5.04
CA GLN A 37 23.27 -8.55 -6.14
C GLN A 37 21.87 -9.07 -6.45
N ALA A 38 20.88 -8.20 -6.31
CA ALA A 38 19.48 -8.54 -6.49
C ALA A 38 18.81 -7.68 -7.57
N VAL A 39 17.83 -8.27 -8.24
CA VAL A 39 16.89 -7.59 -9.14
C VAL A 39 15.48 -7.99 -8.73
N ARG A 40 14.61 -6.98 -8.60
CA ARG A 40 13.20 -7.14 -8.30
C ARG A 40 12.37 -6.54 -9.42
N LEU A 41 11.46 -7.32 -9.98
CA LEU A 41 10.43 -6.88 -10.90
C LEU A 41 9.07 -7.18 -10.26
N ARG A 42 8.32 -6.13 -9.99
CA ARG A 42 6.99 -6.20 -9.39
C ARG A 42 6.07 -5.27 -10.17
N ASP A 43 4.84 -5.71 -10.37
CA ASP A 43 3.79 -4.82 -10.87
C ASP A 43 3.47 -3.76 -9.80
N THR A 44 3.29 -2.51 -10.24
CA THR A 44 3.01 -1.33 -9.40
C THR A 44 1.58 -1.31 -8.87
N VAL A 45 1.22 -2.35 -8.11
CA VAL A 45 -0.05 -2.42 -7.36
C VAL A 45 -0.09 -1.36 -6.25
N ASP A 46 1.09 -0.89 -5.84
CA ASP A 46 1.35 -0.05 -4.66
C ASP A 46 0.75 1.36 -4.81
N TYR A 47 0.41 1.82 -6.02
CA TYR A 47 -0.30 3.10 -6.24
C TYR A 47 -1.69 3.15 -5.59
N THR A 48 -2.30 1.99 -5.33
CA THR A 48 -3.60 1.90 -4.64
C THR A 48 -3.46 1.68 -3.14
N GLU A 49 -2.24 1.51 -2.64
CA GLU A 49 -1.91 1.32 -1.24
C GLU A 49 -1.77 2.68 -0.53
N THR A 50 -2.78 3.53 -0.71
CA THR A 50 -2.81 4.91 -0.21
C THR A 50 -3.15 4.98 1.28
N VAL A 51 -2.85 6.13 1.89
CA VAL A 51 -3.32 6.51 3.23
C VAL A 51 -4.51 7.46 3.15
N SER A 52 -5.25 7.62 4.24
CA SER A 52 -6.24 8.71 4.33
C SER A 52 -5.53 10.04 4.22
N VAL A 53 -6.08 10.99 3.46
CA VAL A 53 -5.55 12.35 3.32
C VAL A 53 -6.70 13.32 3.13
N LEU A 54 -6.61 14.48 3.75
CA LEU A 54 -7.44 15.65 3.45
C LEU A 54 -6.54 16.83 3.14
N ARG A 55 -6.68 17.41 1.95
CA ARG A 55 -5.77 18.44 1.46
C ARG A 55 -6.46 19.53 0.65
N ALA A 56 -5.86 20.71 0.68
CA ALA A 56 -6.31 21.92 0.02
C ALA A 56 -5.32 22.37 -1.05
N LYS A 57 -5.82 22.72 -2.23
CA LYS A 57 -5.07 23.47 -3.25
C LYS A 57 -5.32 24.96 -3.02
N PRO A 58 -4.28 25.76 -2.70
CA PRO A 58 -4.42 27.20 -2.55
C PRO A 58 -4.71 27.87 -3.90
N SER A 59 -5.15 29.13 -3.84
CA SER A 59 -5.66 29.88 -4.99
C SER A 59 -4.61 30.36 -5.99
N SER A 60 -3.34 30.39 -5.61
CA SER A 60 -2.24 30.55 -6.56
C SER A 60 -2.01 29.23 -7.30
N SER A 61 -2.07 29.26 -8.63
CA SER A 61 -1.82 28.10 -9.49
C SER A 61 -0.47 27.43 -9.20
N SER A 62 0.50 28.18 -8.68
CA SER A 62 1.83 27.74 -8.26
C SER A 62 1.95 27.20 -6.83
N GLY A 63 0.90 27.28 -5.99
CA GLY A 63 1.03 26.88 -4.58
C GLY A 63 1.00 25.37 -4.35
N ALA A 64 1.92 24.89 -3.51
CA ALA A 64 1.93 23.54 -2.92
C ALA A 64 0.57 23.13 -2.33
N TRP A 65 0.23 21.83 -2.38
CA TRP A 65 -0.92 21.29 -1.65
C TRP A 65 -0.66 21.42 -0.14
N LYS A 66 -1.69 21.76 0.64
CA LYS A 66 -1.61 21.88 2.11
C LYS A 66 -2.53 20.86 2.78
N SER A 67 -2.13 20.26 3.90
CA SER A 67 -2.98 19.36 4.65
C SER A 67 -4.06 20.13 5.39
N CYS A 68 -5.13 19.42 5.69
CA CYS A 68 -6.13 19.88 6.62
C CYS A 68 -6.39 18.78 7.64
N SER A 69 -6.36 19.14 8.92
CA SER A 69 -6.83 18.25 9.99
C SER A 69 -8.36 18.14 10.00
N THR A 70 -9.07 19.18 9.53
CA THR A 70 -10.52 19.18 9.34
C THR A 70 -10.89 19.98 8.10
N ILE A 71 -12.01 19.66 7.46
CA ILE A 71 -12.46 20.33 6.24
C ILE A 71 -12.91 21.78 6.45
N THR A 72 -13.16 22.17 7.71
CA THR A 72 -13.63 23.51 8.10
C THR A 72 -12.55 24.36 8.76
N ALA A 73 -11.29 23.94 8.75
CA ALA A 73 -10.20 24.68 9.38
C ALA A 73 -8.97 24.81 8.45
N GLY A 74 -8.06 25.72 8.84
CA GLY A 74 -6.76 25.88 8.18
C GLY A 74 -6.88 26.20 6.69
N ALA A 75 -6.02 25.57 5.89
CA ALA A 75 -5.96 25.80 4.45
C ALA A 75 -7.25 25.42 3.69
N CYS A 76 -8.09 24.55 4.26
CA CYS A 76 -9.34 24.12 3.63
C CYS A 76 -10.42 25.21 3.59
N THR A 77 -10.33 26.28 4.38
CA THR A 77 -11.35 27.35 4.38
C THR A 77 -11.18 28.35 3.23
N THR A 78 -9.96 28.48 2.71
CA THR A 78 -9.61 29.44 1.64
C THR A 78 -9.11 28.76 0.36
N ALA A 79 -9.22 27.43 0.28
CA ALA A 79 -8.80 26.63 -0.86
C ALA A 79 -9.63 26.92 -2.12
N GLN A 80 -9.01 26.82 -3.30
CA GLN A 80 -9.76 26.72 -4.55
C GLN A 80 -10.37 25.33 -4.75
N ARG A 81 -9.72 24.30 -4.20
CA ARG A 81 -10.13 22.90 -4.30
C ARG A 81 -9.66 22.15 -3.07
N ILE A 82 -10.51 21.26 -2.57
CA ILE A 82 -10.20 20.32 -1.50
C ILE A 82 -10.29 18.92 -2.10
N ASP A 83 -9.25 18.11 -1.88
CA ASP A 83 -9.24 16.69 -2.20
C ASP A 83 -9.26 15.90 -0.89
N PHE A 84 -9.96 14.77 -0.89
CA PHE A 84 -9.88 13.81 0.19
C PHE A 84 -9.74 12.38 -0.35
N SER A 85 -9.08 11.54 0.45
CA SER A 85 -9.06 10.09 0.36
C SER A 85 -9.32 9.57 1.77
N ALA A 86 -10.32 8.73 1.97
CA ALA A 86 -10.73 8.18 3.25
C ALA A 86 -10.67 6.67 3.18
N ILE A 87 -9.79 6.07 3.99
CA ILE A 87 -9.90 4.65 4.33
C ILE A 87 -11.03 4.51 5.34
N LEU A 88 -12.06 3.77 4.94
CA LEU A 88 -13.28 3.60 5.69
C LEU A 88 -13.08 2.60 6.84
N PRO A 89 -13.53 2.91 8.07
CA PRO A 89 -13.46 2.00 9.21
C PRO A 89 -14.56 0.91 9.12
N PRO A 90 -14.53 -0.11 9.99
CA PRO A 90 -15.67 -1.00 10.19
C PRO A 90 -16.91 -0.24 10.64
N CYS A 91 -18.11 -0.69 10.24
CA CYS A 91 -19.35 -0.07 10.68
C CYS A 91 -19.57 -0.26 12.18
N ALA A 92 -19.90 0.83 12.90
CA ALA A 92 -20.22 0.77 14.33
C ALA A 92 -21.61 0.17 14.59
N GLY A 93 -22.51 0.21 13.61
CA GLY A 93 -23.84 -0.38 13.70
C GLY A 93 -24.57 -0.44 12.35
N ALA A 94 -25.80 -0.93 12.37
CA ALA A 94 -26.59 -1.19 11.17
C ALA A 94 -26.98 0.08 10.38
N SER A 95 -26.97 1.26 11.00
CA SER A 95 -27.26 2.54 10.36
C SER A 95 -26.01 3.36 10.02
N SER A 96 -24.80 2.85 10.36
CA SER A 96 -23.56 3.52 9.99
C SER A 96 -23.42 3.58 8.47
N LEU A 97 -22.91 4.71 7.98
CA LEU A 97 -22.60 4.96 6.57
C LEU A 97 -21.09 5.21 6.45
N ASP A 98 -20.58 5.10 5.23
CA ASP A 98 -19.17 5.26 4.89
C ASP A 98 -18.25 4.34 5.71
N CYS A 99 -18.56 3.05 5.67
CA CYS A 99 -17.89 2.05 6.49
C CYS A 99 -17.89 0.65 5.82
N ILE A 100 -16.97 -0.20 6.26
CA ILE A 100 -16.92 -1.62 5.88
C ILE A 100 -17.95 -2.37 6.73
N VAL A 101 -18.98 -2.90 6.08
CA VAL A 101 -20.02 -3.71 6.73
C VAL A 101 -19.46 -5.07 7.11
N ALA A 102 -18.72 -5.70 6.20
CA ALA A 102 -18.10 -6.99 6.44
C ALA A 102 -16.97 -7.27 5.46
N PHE A 103 -15.98 -8.03 5.92
CA PHE A 103 -14.99 -8.71 5.11
C PHE A 103 -15.00 -10.20 5.51
N GLY A 104 -14.71 -11.11 4.59
CA GLY A 104 -14.67 -12.54 4.90
C GLY A 104 -14.41 -13.41 3.68
N THR A 105 -14.77 -14.68 3.80
CA THR A 105 -14.68 -15.66 2.72
C THR A 105 -16.06 -16.13 2.27
N VAL A 106 -16.11 -16.74 1.09
CA VAL A 106 -17.29 -17.42 0.56
C VAL A 106 -16.98 -18.92 0.57
N ASP A 107 -17.81 -19.71 1.25
CA ASP A 107 -17.64 -21.16 1.32
C ASP A 107 -18.03 -21.86 0.01
N ALA A 108 -17.84 -23.17 -0.05
CA ALA A 108 -18.16 -23.98 -1.23
C ALA A 108 -19.67 -24.00 -1.56
N GLN A 109 -20.53 -23.67 -0.60
CA GLN A 109 -21.98 -23.57 -0.75
C GLN A 109 -22.43 -22.16 -1.17
N GLY A 110 -21.51 -21.20 -1.27
CA GLY A 110 -21.79 -19.81 -1.61
C GLY A 110 -22.18 -18.94 -0.41
N ASN A 111 -22.09 -19.45 0.82
CA ASN A 111 -22.39 -18.65 2.01
C ASN A 111 -21.21 -17.76 2.38
N LYS A 112 -21.52 -16.55 2.83
CA LYS A 112 -20.55 -15.61 3.39
C LYS A 112 -20.17 -16.04 4.80
N VAL A 113 -18.88 -16.25 5.04
CA VAL A 113 -18.28 -16.52 6.35
C VAL A 113 -17.50 -15.26 6.77
N PRO A 114 -18.02 -14.47 7.73
CA PRO A 114 -17.37 -13.21 8.13
C PRO A 114 -16.03 -13.44 8.82
N ALA A 115 -15.05 -12.58 8.48
CA ALA A 115 -13.82 -12.41 9.23
C ALA A 115 -14.08 -11.63 10.53
N THR A 116 -13.16 -11.74 11.48
CA THR A 116 -13.22 -10.97 12.73
C THR A 116 -12.29 -9.77 12.65
N TYR A 117 -12.80 -8.57 12.93
CA TYR A 117 -11.97 -7.38 13.03
C TYR A 117 -11.05 -7.46 14.27
N VAL A 118 -9.78 -7.13 14.10
CA VAL A 118 -8.79 -7.15 15.18
C VAL A 118 -8.55 -5.73 15.70
N ARG A 119 -8.01 -4.85 14.84
CA ARG A 119 -7.65 -3.47 15.18
C ARG A 119 -7.33 -2.65 13.94
N ALA A 120 -7.29 -1.33 14.12
CA ALA A 120 -6.70 -0.41 13.16
C ALA A 120 -5.20 -0.66 13.01
N PHE A 121 -4.68 -0.51 11.80
CA PHE A 121 -3.25 -0.56 11.54
C PHE A 121 -2.80 0.46 10.48
N PRO A 122 -1.88 1.38 10.82
CA PRO A 122 -1.40 1.65 12.18
C PRO A 122 -2.52 2.07 13.15
N THR A 123 -2.23 2.13 14.45
CA THR A 123 -3.23 2.51 15.48
C THR A 123 -3.78 3.92 15.26
N ALA A 124 -2.96 4.81 14.68
CA ALA A 124 -3.37 6.11 14.18
C ALA A 124 -2.56 6.44 12.92
N GLY A 125 -3.21 7.04 11.92
CA GLY A 125 -2.53 7.60 10.76
C GLY A 125 -2.13 9.05 11.00
N LEU A 126 -1.04 9.48 10.36
CA LEU A 126 -0.55 10.86 10.43
C LEU A 126 -1.51 11.88 9.78
N ASN A 127 -2.30 11.40 8.83
CA ASN A 127 -3.19 12.20 8.01
C ASN A 127 -4.67 11.90 8.33
N ASP A 128 -4.94 11.35 9.52
CA ASP A 128 -6.31 11.06 9.95
C ASP A 128 -7.11 12.36 10.10
N TYR A 129 -8.38 12.31 9.74
CA TYR A 129 -9.30 13.45 9.86
C TYR A 129 -10.71 12.99 10.23
N PRO A 130 -11.44 13.79 11.03
CA PRO A 130 -12.78 13.43 11.45
C PRO A 130 -13.79 13.60 10.30
N ALA A 131 -14.90 12.87 10.41
CA ALA A 131 -16.05 13.04 9.53
C ALA A 131 -16.66 14.45 9.65
N ASN A 132 -17.36 14.89 8.60
CA ASN A 132 -18.22 16.07 8.62
C ASN A 132 -19.56 15.74 7.95
N SER A 133 -20.58 15.47 8.77
CA SER A 133 -21.91 15.05 8.31
C SER A 133 -22.63 16.14 7.49
N SER A 134 -22.45 17.42 7.82
CA SER A 134 -23.04 18.54 7.08
C SER A 134 -22.53 18.63 5.64
N LEU A 135 -21.27 18.27 5.42
CA LEU A 135 -20.63 18.25 4.11
C LEU A 135 -20.58 16.85 3.48
N GLY A 136 -21.08 15.81 4.17
CA GLY A 136 -21.01 14.43 3.70
C GLY A 136 -19.59 13.84 3.63
N LEU A 137 -18.63 14.44 4.36
CA LEU A 137 -17.26 13.93 4.41
C LEU A 137 -17.18 12.74 5.38
N PRO A 138 -16.71 11.57 4.94
CA PRO A 138 -16.49 10.43 5.83
C PRO A 138 -15.30 10.66 6.78
N VAL A 139 -15.17 9.82 7.80
CA VAL A 139 -13.93 9.77 8.58
C VAL A 139 -12.81 9.19 7.71
N GLY A 140 -11.63 9.80 7.75
CA GLY A 140 -10.42 9.25 7.14
C GLY A 140 -9.50 8.74 8.23
N GLY A 141 -9.24 7.44 8.25
CA GLY A 141 -8.37 6.81 9.23
C GLY A 141 -7.38 5.80 8.63
N PRO A 142 -6.77 4.94 9.46
CA PRO A 142 -5.98 3.80 9.01
C PRO A 142 -6.86 2.65 8.48
N GLY A 143 -6.25 1.70 7.79
CA GLY A 143 -6.88 0.42 7.44
C GLY A 143 -7.08 -0.51 8.63
N GLY A 144 -7.69 -1.67 8.38
CA GLY A 144 -8.01 -2.65 9.41
C GLY A 144 -7.26 -3.96 9.27
N LEU A 145 -6.84 -4.55 10.39
CA LEU A 145 -6.42 -5.94 10.47
C LEU A 145 -7.62 -6.83 10.80
N TRP A 146 -7.76 -7.94 10.07
CA TRP A 146 -8.86 -8.89 10.18
C TRP A 146 -8.34 -10.32 10.21
N THR A 147 -8.97 -11.18 11.01
CA THR A 147 -8.67 -12.62 11.06
C THR A 147 -9.71 -13.42 10.29
N VAL A 148 -9.24 -14.25 9.38
CA VAL A 148 -10.05 -15.23 8.66
C VAL A 148 -9.82 -16.59 9.31
N ALA A 149 -10.89 -17.19 9.84
CA ALA A 149 -10.85 -18.54 10.40
C ALA A 149 -10.60 -19.57 9.30
N SER A 150 -9.82 -20.60 9.58
CA SER A 150 -9.72 -21.75 8.68
C SER A 150 -10.80 -22.78 9.01
N SER A 151 -11.31 -23.46 7.99
CA SER A 151 -12.35 -24.48 8.12
C SER A 151 -11.80 -25.87 8.51
N SER A 152 -10.50 -26.01 8.82
CA SER A 152 -9.84 -27.33 8.92
C SER A 152 -8.63 -27.42 9.86
N GLY A 153 -8.61 -26.63 10.95
CA GLY A 153 -7.51 -26.68 11.94
C GLY A 153 -6.19 -26.07 11.46
N ALA A 154 -6.17 -25.47 10.27
CA ALA A 154 -5.10 -24.60 9.80
C ALA A 154 -5.08 -23.28 10.61
N PRO A 155 -3.91 -22.62 10.73
CA PRO A 155 -3.78 -21.38 11.49
C PRO A 155 -4.68 -20.28 10.93
N VAL A 156 -5.23 -19.48 11.85
CA VAL A 156 -5.96 -18.24 11.54
C VAL A 156 -5.06 -17.33 10.72
N SER A 157 -5.57 -16.84 9.58
CA SER A 157 -4.80 -15.97 8.69
C SER A 157 -5.18 -14.51 8.89
N LEU A 158 -4.16 -13.67 9.05
CA LEU A 158 -4.32 -12.23 9.24
C LEU A 158 -4.34 -11.51 7.89
N HIS A 159 -5.23 -10.55 7.72
CA HIS A 159 -5.38 -9.77 6.51
C HIS A 159 -5.44 -8.28 6.84
N TYR A 160 -4.73 -7.48 6.05
CA TYR A 160 -4.88 -6.03 6.04
C TYR A 160 -5.90 -5.63 4.97
N VAL A 161 -6.96 -4.96 5.38
CA VAL A 161 -8.10 -4.59 4.54
C VAL A 161 -8.26 -3.09 4.54
N ARG A 162 -8.37 -2.52 3.33
CA ARG A 162 -8.61 -1.10 3.08
C ARG A 162 -9.77 -0.97 2.10
N ALA A 163 -10.78 -0.21 2.45
CA ALA A 163 -11.78 0.30 1.52
C ALA A 163 -11.60 1.82 1.48
N VAL A 164 -11.31 2.38 0.31
CA VAL A 164 -10.94 3.77 0.12
C VAL A 164 -11.98 4.46 -0.74
N VAL A 165 -12.52 5.57 -0.24
CA VAL A 165 -13.31 6.50 -1.03
C VAL A 165 -12.52 7.78 -1.19
N ALA A 166 -12.41 8.27 -2.41
CA ALA A 166 -11.79 9.56 -2.69
C ALA A 166 -12.76 10.48 -3.42
N GLY A 167 -12.50 11.78 -3.31
CA GLY A 167 -13.37 12.78 -3.87
C GLY A 167 -12.81 14.19 -3.76
N THR A 168 -13.64 15.14 -4.20
CA THR A 168 -13.27 16.55 -4.23
C THR A 168 -14.42 17.43 -3.76
N THR A 169 -14.09 18.64 -3.31
CA THR A 169 -15.06 19.71 -3.05
C THR A 169 -14.41 21.09 -3.12
N THR A 170 -15.20 22.12 -2.90
CA THR A 170 -14.76 23.49 -2.60
C THR A 170 -15.21 23.89 -1.19
N PRO A 171 -14.61 24.92 -0.58
CA PRO A 171 -14.95 25.30 0.79
C PRO A 171 -16.45 25.53 0.99
N GLY A 172 -17.02 24.89 2.03
CA GLY A 172 -18.45 25.01 2.38
C GLY A 172 -19.42 24.23 1.48
N LYS A 173 -18.95 23.41 0.53
CA LYS A 173 -19.79 22.57 -0.33
C LYS A 173 -19.70 21.09 0.07
N LYS A 174 -20.79 20.35 -0.17
CA LYS A 174 -20.83 18.90 0.05
C LYS A 174 -19.80 18.20 -0.83
N VAL A 175 -19.14 17.19 -0.28
CA VAL A 175 -18.17 16.39 -1.01
C VAL A 175 -18.86 15.47 -2.00
N THR A 176 -18.19 15.20 -3.12
CA THR A 176 -18.63 14.22 -4.12
C THR A 176 -17.64 13.07 -4.18
N PHE A 177 -18.13 11.83 -4.11
CA PHE A 177 -17.29 10.64 -4.26
C PHE A 177 -16.99 10.43 -5.74
N THR A 178 -15.71 10.41 -6.09
CA THR A 178 -15.25 10.27 -7.49
C THR A 178 -14.54 8.96 -7.74
N ASN A 179 -14.02 8.31 -6.69
CA ASN A 179 -13.32 7.05 -6.82
C ASN A 179 -13.59 6.15 -5.61
N PHE A 180 -13.59 4.85 -5.86
CA PHE A 180 -13.64 3.81 -4.83
C PHE A 180 -12.58 2.75 -5.16
N ALA A 181 -11.85 2.31 -4.15
CA ALA A 181 -10.92 1.19 -4.25
C ALA A 181 -11.04 0.29 -3.02
N ALA A 182 -10.82 -1.01 -3.19
CA ALA A 182 -10.71 -1.94 -2.08
C ALA A 182 -9.48 -2.83 -2.26
N ASN A 183 -8.71 -3.00 -1.20
CA ASN A 183 -7.52 -3.82 -1.17
C ASN A 183 -7.60 -4.79 0.01
N VAL A 184 -7.37 -6.06 -0.27
CA VAL A 184 -7.26 -7.14 0.72
C VAL A 184 -5.88 -7.75 0.54
N SER A 185 -5.08 -7.77 1.60
CA SER A 185 -3.74 -8.34 1.56
C SER A 185 -3.54 -9.27 2.75
N PRO A 186 -3.25 -10.56 2.54
CA PRO A 186 -2.78 -11.43 3.62
C PRO A 186 -1.46 -10.91 4.17
N VAL A 187 -1.33 -10.89 5.49
CA VAL A 187 -0.17 -10.32 6.17
C VAL A 187 0.26 -11.17 7.36
N GLU A 188 1.50 -10.96 7.77
CA GLU A 188 2.09 -11.46 9.00
C GLU A 188 2.74 -10.27 9.70
N MET A 189 2.48 -10.09 11.00
CA MET A 189 3.10 -8.97 11.73
C MET A 189 4.58 -9.28 11.98
N ALA A 190 5.43 -8.34 11.62
CA ALA A 190 6.86 -8.38 11.90
C ALA A 190 7.29 -7.06 12.56
N THR A 191 8.36 -7.11 13.35
CA THR A 191 9.03 -5.91 13.85
C THR A 191 10.11 -5.50 12.86
N MET A 192 10.17 -4.22 12.54
CA MET A 192 11.25 -3.64 11.74
C MET A 192 12.06 -2.65 12.59
N PRO A 193 13.41 -2.66 12.46
CA PRO A 193 14.25 -1.64 13.09
C PRO A 193 13.99 -0.28 12.45
N CYS A 194 14.22 0.79 13.19
CA CYS A 194 14.09 2.16 12.73
C CYS A 194 15.39 2.92 13.02
N GLY A 195 15.84 3.73 12.06
CA GLY A 195 17.01 4.58 12.23
C GLY A 195 16.71 5.85 13.02
N ASP A 196 17.76 6.55 13.43
CA ASP A 196 17.67 7.87 14.06
C ASP A 196 17.59 9.03 13.05
N ASP A 197 17.88 8.77 11.78
CA ASP A 197 17.94 9.83 10.76
C ASP A 197 16.56 10.32 10.32
N ASN A 198 16.51 11.55 9.81
CA ASN A 198 15.26 12.22 9.42
C ASN A 198 14.53 11.51 8.27
N TRP A 199 15.21 10.63 7.54
CA TRP A 199 14.69 9.92 6.37
C TRP A 199 13.95 8.65 6.77
N THR A 200 14.48 7.92 7.76
CA THR A 200 13.82 6.79 8.42
C THR A 200 12.56 7.25 9.16
N ARG A 201 12.59 8.47 9.73
CA ARG A 201 11.47 9.10 10.42
C ARG A 201 10.28 9.39 9.51
N THR A 202 10.49 9.76 8.24
CA THR A 202 9.39 10.07 7.32
C THR A 202 8.78 8.83 6.64
N SER A 203 9.41 7.66 6.74
CA SER A 203 9.06 6.46 5.96
C SER A 203 8.47 5.30 6.80
N GLY A 204 7.72 5.65 7.85
CA GLY A 204 6.89 4.71 8.62
C GLY A 204 7.35 4.44 10.06
N CYS A 205 8.45 5.06 10.48
CA CYS A 205 9.00 4.97 11.83
C CYS A 205 8.77 6.21 12.72
N SER A 206 7.84 7.12 12.40
CA SER A 206 7.54 8.26 13.31
C SER A 206 6.14 8.23 13.91
N PRO A 207 6.00 8.53 15.22
CA PRO A 207 4.82 9.12 15.80
C PRO A 207 4.83 10.62 15.51
N GLY A 208 3.76 11.12 14.90
CA GLY A 208 3.34 12.52 14.99
C GLY A 208 4.37 13.56 14.54
N ASP A 209 4.34 13.91 13.25
CA ASP A 209 4.01 15.28 12.87
C ASP A 209 3.71 15.33 11.37
N LEU A 210 2.61 16.03 11.03
CA LEU A 210 2.40 16.54 9.68
C LEU A 210 3.46 17.61 9.44
N VAL A 211 4.67 17.21 9.09
CA VAL A 211 5.64 18.17 8.58
C VAL A 211 5.14 18.52 7.19
N ASP A 212 4.69 19.77 7.02
CA ASP A 212 4.60 20.42 5.71
C ASP A 212 6.04 20.51 5.20
N THR A 213 6.60 19.38 4.76
CA THR A 213 7.98 19.34 4.31
C THR A 213 8.01 20.14 3.03
N THR A 214 8.52 21.37 3.11
CA THR A 214 9.13 22.05 1.97
C THR A 214 10.26 21.15 1.50
N GLY A 215 9.95 20.20 0.62
CA GLY A 215 10.87 19.14 0.28
C GLY A 215 11.96 19.68 -0.62
N GLU A 216 13.15 19.93 -0.07
CA GLU A 216 14.42 19.92 -0.81
C GLU A 216 14.80 18.48 -1.24
N HIS A 217 13.83 17.63 -1.56
CA HIS A 217 14.10 16.32 -2.13
C HIS A 217 13.73 16.37 -3.60
N HIS A 218 14.75 16.75 -4.39
CA HIS A 218 14.77 16.98 -5.83
C HIS A 218 14.42 18.41 -6.29
N GLY A 219 15.16 19.41 -5.79
CA GLY A 219 15.40 20.66 -6.54
C GLY A 219 14.17 21.50 -6.92
N GLY A 220 13.11 21.44 -6.13
CA GLY A 220 11.94 22.32 -6.25
C GLY A 220 11.12 22.29 -4.96
N ASP A 221 10.35 23.36 -4.70
CA ASP A 221 9.41 23.51 -3.58
C ASP A 221 8.24 22.50 -3.68
N THR A 222 8.53 21.21 -3.64
CA THR A 222 7.52 20.15 -3.60
C THR A 222 7.23 19.82 -2.15
N SER A 223 6.09 20.31 -1.65
CA SER A 223 5.42 19.80 -0.46
C SER A 223 5.07 18.32 -0.68
N GLY A 224 5.97 17.43 -0.28
CA GLY A 224 5.75 15.98 -0.32
C GLY A 224 4.95 15.54 0.89
N TRP A 225 3.92 14.72 0.67
CA TRP A 225 3.19 14.09 1.77
C TRP A 225 3.88 12.78 2.12
N ALA A 226 4.45 12.69 3.32
CA ALA A 226 4.96 11.44 3.85
C ALA A 226 3.80 10.50 4.17
N GLY A 227 3.43 9.65 3.19
CA GLY A 227 2.63 8.45 3.44
C GLY A 227 3.55 7.33 3.92
N PHE A 228 3.05 6.47 4.81
CA PHE A 228 3.74 5.26 5.24
C PHE A 228 4.11 4.42 4.00
N SER A 229 5.32 4.56 3.47
CA SER A 229 5.76 3.79 2.32
C SER A 229 6.40 2.48 2.78
N ASP A 230 6.04 1.44 2.03
CA ASP A 230 6.69 0.14 1.91
C ASP A 230 8.23 0.20 1.75
N ASP A 231 8.77 1.32 1.26
CA ASP A 231 10.20 1.52 1.02
C ASP A 231 11.09 1.25 2.23
N TYR A 232 10.68 1.62 3.44
CA TYR A 232 11.57 1.48 4.60
C TYR A 232 11.68 0.04 5.08
N GLY A 233 10.53 -0.65 5.21
CA GLY A 233 10.53 -2.09 5.49
C GLY A 233 11.33 -2.85 4.43
N HIS A 234 11.17 -2.46 3.16
CA HIS A 234 11.88 -3.08 2.05
C HIS A 234 13.41 -3.00 2.18
N ARG A 235 13.94 -1.86 2.64
CA ARG A 235 15.39 -1.68 2.89
C ARG A 235 15.93 -2.63 3.95
N HIS A 236 15.09 -3.00 4.92
CA HIS A 236 15.38 -4.00 5.96
C HIS A 236 14.97 -5.42 5.58
N GLY A 237 14.66 -5.66 4.29
CA GLY A 237 14.30 -6.97 3.77
C GLY A 237 12.89 -7.45 4.10
N LEU A 238 12.00 -6.54 4.50
CA LEU A 238 10.59 -6.80 4.78
C LEU A 238 9.69 -6.22 3.67
N ASP A 239 8.84 -7.04 3.08
CA ASP A 239 7.87 -6.59 2.08
C ASP A 239 6.57 -6.14 2.77
N CYS A 240 6.56 -4.93 3.34
CA CYS A 240 5.42 -4.44 4.12
C CYS A 240 4.30 -3.90 3.22
N VAL A 241 3.05 -4.32 3.45
CA VAL A 241 1.84 -3.72 2.84
C VAL A 241 1.52 -2.37 3.50
N MET A 242 1.87 -2.26 4.77
CA MET A 242 1.73 -1.08 5.60
C MET A 242 2.74 -1.20 6.75
N SER A 243 3.25 -0.07 7.23
CA SER A 243 4.09 0.02 8.40
C SER A 243 3.57 1.09 9.35
N GLY A 244 3.96 1.04 10.62
CA GLY A 244 3.65 2.08 11.60
C GLY A 244 3.76 1.60 13.03
N ASN A 245 3.08 2.26 13.97
CA ASN A 245 3.18 1.97 15.40
C ASN A 245 4.62 2.02 15.94
N TYR A 246 5.32 3.12 15.66
CA TYR A 246 6.68 3.32 16.14
C TYR A 246 6.77 3.37 17.67
N VAL A 247 7.80 2.72 18.20
CA VAL A 247 8.15 2.69 19.61
C VAL A 247 9.49 3.41 19.81
N PRO A 248 9.50 4.68 20.27
CA PRO A 248 10.72 5.48 20.40
C PRO A 248 11.81 4.85 21.27
N ALA A 249 11.42 4.24 22.39
CA ALA A 249 12.36 3.62 23.32
C ALA A 249 13.10 2.41 22.73
N ALA A 250 12.49 1.73 21.76
CA ALA A 250 13.05 0.53 21.13
C ALA A 250 13.59 0.81 19.73
N GLN A 251 13.39 2.01 19.18
CA GLN A 251 13.70 2.35 17.77
C GLN A 251 13.17 1.27 16.81
N THR A 252 11.91 0.88 16.98
CA THR A 252 11.26 -0.14 16.15
C THR A 252 9.86 0.28 15.75
N ALA A 253 9.38 -0.28 14.65
CA ALA A 253 8.00 -0.15 14.19
C ALA A 253 7.44 -1.52 13.80
N GLU A 254 6.12 -1.60 13.68
CA GLU A 254 5.43 -2.78 13.17
C GLU A 254 5.34 -2.72 11.64
N CYS A 255 5.49 -3.88 11.01
CA CYS A 255 5.33 -4.13 9.59
C CYS A 255 4.24 -5.18 9.38
N ALA A 256 3.19 -4.85 8.64
CA ALA A 256 2.26 -5.83 8.10
C ALA A 256 2.89 -6.46 6.86
N LYS A 257 3.77 -7.45 7.07
CA LYS A 257 4.54 -8.11 6.02
C LYS A 257 3.60 -8.89 5.12
N ARG A 258 3.64 -8.63 3.81
CA ARG A 258 2.81 -9.30 2.81
C ARG A 258 3.02 -10.81 2.87
N LYS A 259 1.95 -11.56 2.63
CA LYS A 259 1.96 -13.01 2.43
C LYS A 259 1.23 -13.32 1.13
N ALA A 260 1.54 -14.49 0.56
CA ALA A 260 0.75 -15.02 -0.55
C ALA A 260 -0.72 -15.16 -0.12
N MET A 261 -1.61 -14.77 -1.02
CA MET A 261 -3.03 -15.02 -0.98
C MET A 261 -3.32 -16.44 -1.45
N SER A 262 -4.46 -17.00 -1.04
CA SER A 262 -4.86 -18.30 -1.56
C SER A 262 -5.69 -18.09 -2.81
N ARG A 263 -5.30 -18.72 -3.92
CA ARG A 263 -6.08 -18.76 -5.17
C ARG A 263 -7.35 -19.59 -5.03
N ASP A 264 -7.39 -20.48 -4.05
CA ASP A 264 -8.52 -21.37 -3.82
C ASP A 264 -9.60 -20.74 -2.92
N VAL A 265 -9.27 -19.62 -2.26
CA VAL A 265 -10.19 -18.92 -1.35
C VAL A 265 -10.88 -17.78 -2.09
N LYS A 266 -12.21 -17.80 -2.10
CA LYS A 266 -13.02 -16.68 -2.56
C LYS A 266 -13.26 -15.73 -1.38
N TYR A 267 -12.80 -14.49 -1.50
CA TYR A 267 -12.99 -13.46 -0.48
C TYR A 267 -14.16 -12.55 -0.85
N TYR A 268 -14.74 -11.87 0.13
CA TYR A 268 -15.69 -10.78 -0.11
C TYR A 268 -15.43 -9.58 0.79
N VAL A 269 -15.76 -8.39 0.28
CA VAL A 269 -15.86 -7.14 1.03
C VAL A 269 -17.21 -6.51 0.74
N THR A 270 -17.95 -6.14 1.78
CA THR A 270 -19.18 -5.36 1.71
C THR A 270 -18.92 -3.99 2.34
N VAL A 271 -19.14 -2.92 1.58
CA VAL A 271 -18.96 -1.53 2.00
C VAL A 271 -20.28 -0.78 1.85
N ARG A 272 -20.61 0.06 2.82
CA ARG A 272 -21.74 0.98 2.73
C ARG A 272 -21.25 2.40 2.58
N MET A 273 -21.76 3.10 1.57
CA MET A 273 -21.36 4.45 1.21
C MET A 273 -22.58 5.36 1.18
N THR A 274 -22.43 6.60 1.63
CA THR A 274 -23.45 7.65 1.56
C THR A 274 -23.80 8.06 0.12
N GLN A 275 -22.90 7.77 -0.82
CA GLN A 275 -23.02 8.14 -2.23
C GLN A 275 -22.50 6.98 -3.09
N ALA A 276 -23.18 6.70 -4.20
CA ALA A 276 -22.65 5.80 -5.21
C ALA A 276 -21.46 6.44 -5.95
N VAL A 277 -20.43 5.64 -6.24
CA VAL A 277 -19.36 6.02 -7.18
C VAL A 277 -19.73 5.51 -8.56
N SER A 278 -19.84 6.43 -9.53
CA SER A 278 -20.11 6.08 -10.92
C SER A 278 -18.83 5.72 -11.67
N GLY A 279 -18.85 4.66 -12.47
CA GLY A 279 -17.71 4.26 -13.30
C GLY A 279 -17.64 2.75 -13.56
N TRP A 280 -16.61 2.32 -14.27
CA TRP A 280 -16.29 0.91 -14.47
C TRP A 280 -15.42 0.41 -13.33
N MET A 281 -15.73 -0.78 -12.80
CA MET A 281 -14.87 -1.47 -11.84
C MET A 281 -13.82 -2.30 -12.58
N HIS A 282 -12.57 -2.14 -12.16
CA HIS A 282 -11.42 -2.91 -12.64
C HIS A 282 -10.68 -3.47 -11.42
N GLY A 283 -10.06 -4.63 -11.58
CA GLY A 283 -9.25 -5.21 -10.52
C GLY A 283 -8.71 -6.58 -10.87
N ARG A 284 -7.85 -7.09 -9.99
CA ARG A 284 -7.27 -8.44 -10.08
C ARG A 284 -8.21 -9.41 -9.40
N MET A 285 -9.22 -9.84 -10.13
CA MET A 285 -10.29 -10.68 -9.61
C MET A 285 -10.53 -11.85 -10.55
N ASP A 286 -10.44 -13.06 -10.01
CA ASP A 286 -10.92 -14.26 -10.68
C ASP A 286 -12.32 -14.60 -10.15
N GLU A 287 -13.21 -15.05 -11.04
CA GLU A 287 -14.62 -15.28 -10.76
C GLU A 287 -15.33 -14.13 -9.97
N PRO A 288 -15.29 -12.87 -10.44
CA PRO A 288 -15.84 -11.74 -9.70
C PRO A 288 -17.36 -11.82 -9.58
N GLY A 289 -17.87 -11.59 -8.38
CA GLY A 289 -19.28 -11.33 -8.07
C GLY A 289 -19.42 -9.93 -7.48
N ILE A 290 -20.15 -9.05 -8.16
CA ILE A 290 -20.34 -7.66 -7.77
C ILE A 290 -21.83 -7.40 -7.62
N SER A 291 -22.24 -6.83 -6.49
CA SER A 291 -23.62 -6.40 -6.28
C SER A 291 -23.66 -5.01 -5.67
N LEU A 292 -24.55 -4.16 -6.16
CA LEU A 292 -24.84 -2.85 -5.63
C LEU A 292 -26.32 -2.78 -5.26
N ALA A 293 -26.64 -2.40 -4.03
CA ALA A 293 -28.00 -2.26 -3.55
C ALA A 293 -28.19 -0.90 -2.87
N ASP A 294 -29.38 -0.32 -2.98
CA ASP A 294 -29.73 0.90 -2.27
C ASP A 294 -29.84 0.64 -0.76
N VAL A 295 -29.38 1.60 0.05
CA VAL A 295 -29.56 1.55 1.50
C VAL A 295 -30.93 2.10 1.86
N ALA A 296 -31.77 1.26 2.46
CA ALA A 296 -33.13 1.64 2.85
C ALA A 296 -33.14 2.89 3.74
N GLY A 297 -33.99 3.86 3.39
CA GLY A 297 -34.20 5.09 4.18
C GLY A 297 -33.13 6.18 3.99
N VAL A 298 -32.13 5.98 3.13
CA VAL A 298 -31.09 6.98 2.85
C VAL A 298 -30.91 7.17 1.35
N THR A 299 -31.45 8.27 0.81
CA THR A 299 -31.37 8.58 -0.62
C THR A 299 -29.92 8.70 -1.11
N GLY A 300 -29.57 7.92 -2.14
CA GLY A 300 -28.26 7.95 -2.79
C GLY A 300 -27.19 7.07 -2.11
N ALA A 301 -27.47 6.54 -0.92
CA ALA A 301 -26.58 5.63 -0.24
C ALA A 301 -26.69 4.21 -0.81
N VAL A 302 -25.54 3.54 -0.93
CA VAL A 302 -25.42 2.22 -1.54
C VAL A 302 -24.61 1.27 -0.68
N GLU A 303 -24.97 0.00 -0.72
CA GLU A 303 -24.19 -1.11 -0.21
C GLU A 303 -23.57 -1.87 -1.40
N LEU A 304 -22.25 -1.79 -1.51
CA LEU A 304 -21.45 -2.45 -2.53
C LEU A 304 -20.85 -3.73 -1.93
N THR A 305 -21.16 -4.88 -2.50
CA THR A 305 -20.43 -6.13 -2.23
C THR A 305 -19.59 -6.51 -3.44
N VAL A 306 -18.31 -6.78 -3.20
CA VAL A 306 -17.40 -7.38 -4.18
C VAL A 306 -16.91 -8.71 -3.61
N SER A 307 -16.92 -9.76 -4.43
CA SER A 307 -16.36 -11.08 -4.09
C SER A 307 -15.55 -11.63 -5.25
N ALA A 308 -14.41 -12.25 -4.97
CA ALA A 308 -13.53 -12.80 -6.00
C ALA A 308 -12.48 -13.74 -5.40
N LYS A 309 -11.90 -14.60 -6.24
CA LYS A 309 -10.64 -15.31 -5.97
C LYS A 309 -9.45 -14.45 -6.42
N ALA A 310 -8.27 -14.76 -5.88
CA ALA A 310 -7.03 -14.09 -6.26
C ALA A 310 -6.57 -14.50 -7.67
N VAL A 311 -6.07 -13.54 -8.44
CA VAL A 311 -5.42 -13.76 -9.74
C VAL A 311 -3.92 -13.81 -9.54
N SER A 312 -3.24 -14.71 -10.27
CA SER A 312 -1.78 -14.78 -10.28
C SER A 312 -1.16 -13.54 -10.92
N VAL A 313 -0.21 -12.94 -10.22
CA VAL A 313 0.58 -11.79 -10.70
C VAL A 313 2.04 -12.18 -10.62
N PRO A 314 2.76 -12.26 -11.75
CA PRO A 314 4.15 -12.68 -11.74
C PRO A 314 5.01 -11.63 -11.06
N VAL A 315 5.76 -12.06 -10.05
CA VAL A 315 6.87 -11.29 -9.48
C VAL A 315 8.16 -12.04 -9.76
N VAL A 316 9.18 -11.30 -10.18
CA VAL A 316 10.52 -11.85 -10.38
C VAL A 316 11.44 -11.23 -9.34
N GLN A 317 11.98 -12.05 -8.46
CA GLN A 317 13.09 -11.68 -7.61
C GLN A 317 14.24 -12.65 -7.83
N VAL A 318 15.41 -12.10 -8.14
CA VAL A 318 16.65 -12.87 -8.26
C VAL A 318 17.66 -12.26 -7.32
N GLU A 319 18.34 -13.10 -6.55
CA GLU A 319 19.44 -12.72 -5.66
C GLU A 319 20.59 -13.70 -5.88
N LYS A 320 21.80 -13.17 -6.12
CA LYS A 320 23.03 -13.94 -6.34
C LYS A 320 24.20 -13.26 -5.66
N LYS A 321 25.21 -14.02 -5.24
CA LYS A 321 26.49 -13.41 -4.83
C LYS A 321 27.16 -12.79 -6.05
N PHE A 322 27.84 -11.66 -5.85
CA PHE A 322 28.58 -10.97 -6.90
C PHE A 322 29.57 -11.89 -7.61
N SER A 323 30.24 -12.78 -6.86
CA SER A 323 31.18 -13.78 -7.38
C SER A 323 30.52 -14.83 -8.30
N GLU A 324 29.22 -15.06 -8.17
CA GLU A 324 28.45 -16.02 -8.97
C GLU A 324 27.89 -15.40 -10.25
N LEU A 325 28.00 -14.07 -10.40
CA LEU A 325 27.51 -13.39 -11.59
C LEU A 325 28.44 -13.60 -12.79
N PRO A 326 27.89 -13.70 -14.01
CA PRO A 326 28.65 -13.60 -15.24
C PRO A 326 29.52 -12.34 -15.33
N ALA A 327 30.68 -12.43 -16.00
CA ALA A 327 31.67 -11.36 -16.08
C ALA A 327 31.11 -10.03 -16.60
N ASN A 328 30.19 -10.07 -17.57
CA ASN A 328 29.51 -8.87 -18.09
C ASN A 328 28.65 -8.17 -17.03
N LEU A 329 27.96 -8.92 -16.16
CA LEU A 329 27.21 -8.36 -15.05
C LEU A 329 28.15 -7.84 -13.96
N GLN A 330 29.20 -8.60 -13.59
CA GLN A 330 30.22 -8.11 -12.65
C GLN A 330 30.80 -6.75 -13.08
N ASN A 331 31.12 -6.60 -14.36
CA ASN A 331 31.63 -5.34 -14.91
C ASN A 331 30.58 -4.21 -14.85
N ALA A 332 29.31 -4.50 -15.15
CA ALA A 332 28.23 -3.53 -15.04
C ALA A 332 28.03 -3.03 -13.59
N TYR A 333 28.05 -3.93 -12.60
CA TYR A 333 27.91 -3.60 -11.18
C TYR A 333 29.14 -2.86 -10.60
N ARG A 334 30.36 -3.14 -11.11
CA ARG A 334 31.57 -2.39 -10.74
C ARG A 334 31.59 -0.97 -11.33
N TYR A 335 31.19 -0.82 -12.59
CA TYR A 335 31.32 0.45 -13.32
C TYR A 335 30.14 1.42 -13.08
N ASN A 336 28.91 0.91 -13.02
CA ASN A 336 27.69 1.74 -12.95
C ASN A 336 26.96 1.64 -11.60
N GLY A 337 27.54 0.94 -10.63
CA GLY A 337 26.86 0.55 -9.41
C GLY A 337 25.91 -0.64 -9.60
N GLY A 338 25.28 -0.86 -10.76
CA GLY A 338 24.45 -2.03 -11.10
C GLY A 338 23.37 -1.76 -12.17
N TRP A 339 22.32 -2.59 -12.25
CA TRP A 339 21.39 -2.64 -13.40
C TRP A 339 19.91 -2.51 -12.99
N PRO A 340 19.06 -1.69 -13.66
CA PRO A 340 19.34 -0.84 -14.81
C PRO A 340 19.93 0.53 -14.42
N ARG A 341 20.57 1.19 -15.39
CA ARG A 341 21.34 2.45 -15.25
C ARG A 341 20.51 3.66 -14.77
N SER A 342 19.18 3.59 -14.89
CA SER A 342 18.26 4.72 -14.76
C SER A 342 17.21 4.56 -13.65
N ALA A 343 17.32 3.55 -12.79
CA ALA A 343 16.29 3.24 -11.80
C ALA A 343 16.85 3.24 -10.38
N GLY A 344 16.07 3.81 -9.46
CA GLY A 344 16.38 4.06 -8.05
C GLY A 344 17.13 2.90 -7.41
N SER A 345 18.44 3.00 -7.41
CA SER A 345 19.31 2.02 -6.78
C SER A 345 19.28 2.32 -5.30
N GLN A 346 18.49 1.56 -4.54
CA GLN A 346 18.48 1.72 -3.10
C GLN A 346 19.78 1.11 -2.56
N TYR A 347 20.71 1.99 -2.15
CA TYR A 347 21.71 1.65 -1.16
C TYR A 347 20.96 1.60 0.16
N PRO A 348 20.84 0.46 0.85
CA PRO A 348 20.46 0.52 2.25
C PRO A 348 21.62 1.18 3.01
N PRO A 349 21.44 2.36 3.65
CA PRO A 349 22.28 2.68 4.81
C PRO A 349 21.91 1.66 5.89
N ALA A 350 22.91 0.95 6.42
CA ALA A 350 22.86 0.06 7.59
C ALA A 350 21.46 -0.53 7.91
N ASP A 351 21.10 -1.77 7.57
CA ASP A 351 21.94 -2.93 7.72
C ASP A 351 21.23 -4.20 7.20
N TRP A 352 21.94 -5.02 6.42
CA TRP A 352 21.73 -6.47 6.45
C TRP A 352 22.45 -7.08 7.70
N GLY A 353 22.43 -6.33 8.81
CA GLY A 353 23.11 -6.59 10.08
C GLY A 353 24.64 -6.31 10.17
N MET A 354 25.23 -5.42 9.37
CA MET A 354 26.69 -5.17 9.35
C MET A 354 27.08 -3.67 9.29
N ALA A 355 27.48 -3.11 10.44
CA ALA A 355 27.82 -1.70 10.67
C ALA A 355 28.96 -1.08 9.82
N ASP A 356 29.57 -1.78 8.87
CA ASP A 356 30.73 -1.29 8.09
C ASP A 356 30.70 -1.81 6.63
N VAL A 357 29.97 -1.09 5.77
CA VAL A 357 29.85 -1.40 4.33
C VAL A 357 30.66 -0.41 3.49
N ASP A 358 31.71 -0.88 2.81
CA ASP A 358 32.37 -0.07 1.77
C ASP A 358 31.44 -0.01 0.54
N ALA A 359 30.75 1.12 0.37
CA ALA A 359 29.84 1.35 -0.75
C ALA A 359 30.50 1.21 -2.13
N LYS A 360 31.83 1.22 -2.22
CA LYS A 360 32.60 1.05 -3.46
C LYS A 360 32.99 -0.40 -3.72
N ASP A 361 33.05 -1.26 -2.70
CA ASP A 361 33.41 -2.68 -2.83
C ASP A 361 32.17 -3.57 -3.03
N THR A 362 32.06 -4.18 -4.21
CA THR A 362 30.92 -5.07 -4.58
C THR A 362 30.85 -6.35 -3.76
N LEU A 363 31.91 -6.73 -3.05
CA LEU A 363 31.95 -7.90 -2.17
C LEU A 363 31.56 -7.56 -0.72
N LYS A 364 31.67 -6.28 -0.34
CA LYS A 364 31.35 -5.79 1.01
C LYS A 364 30.06 -4.98 1.08
N ARG A 365 29.31 -4.92 -0.02
CA ARG A 365 27.99 -4.28 -0.09
C ARG A 365 26.96 -5.19 -0.72
N ASN A 366 25.71 -5.03 -0.28
CA ASN A 366 24.56 -5.60 -0.96
C ASN A 366 23.89 -4.54 -1.82
N ARG A 367 23.34 -4.93 -2.97
CA ARG A 367 22.59 -4.02 -3.83
C ARG A 367 21.39 -4.72 -4.43
N GLU A 368 20.24 -4.09 -4.34
CA GLU A 368 19.06 -4.47 -5.09
C GLU A 368 18.73 -3.39 -6.10
N SER A 369 18.29 -3.83 -7.26
CA SER A 369 17.88 -2.93 -8.32
C SER A 369 16.40 -3.11 -8.57
N ILE A 370 15.68 -1.99 -8.50
CA ILE A 370 14.24 -1.89 -8.69
C ILE A 370 14.06 -1.07 -9.97
N PRO A 371 13.78 -1.70 -11.12
CA PRO A 371 13.49 -0.97 -12.35
C PRO A 371 12.29 -0.05 -12.15
N PRO A 372 12.20 1.06 -12.91
CA PRO A 372 11.10 1.98 -12.78
C PRO A 372 9.81 1.24 -13.18
N SER A 373 8.74 1.47 -12.45
CA SER A 373 7.39 1.18 -12.92
C SER A 373 7.14 2.00 -14.18
N TYR A 374 6.99 1.34 -15.33
CA TYR A 374 6.67 1.99 -16.60
C TYR A 374 5.22 2.44 -16.66
#